data_AF-A0A5K7Y5E3-F1
#
_entry.id   AF-A0A5K7Y5E3-F1
#
_cell.length_a   1.000
_cell.length_b   1.000
_cell.length_c   1.000
_cell.angle_alpha   90.00
_cell.angle_beta   90.00
_cell.angle_gamma   90.00
#
_symmetry.space_group_name_H-M   'P 1'
#
loop_
_entity.id
_entity.type
_entity.pdbx_description
1 polymer ?
#
loop_
_entity_poly.entity_id
_entity_poly.type
_entity_poly.pdbx_seq_one_letter_code
_entity_poly.pdbx_strand_id
1 'polypeptide(L)'
;MKTSTLLLAATMTFFTAVTQANDEHSRLPTLSAGVSETYGLVAGKPLRFQIAVEHDAVLKISSRHFAADSSKNNLMTAVLRDPQGNVVATASDDNGHFSLEQDVQEGYYQLEVAGNSISGSADENGRSYSLNVAFE
;
A
#
# COMPACT_ATOMS: atom_id res chain seq x y z
N MET A 1 38.30 -35.67 32.57
CA MET A 1 38.16 -35.74 31.09
C MET A 1 36.68 -35.71 30.73
N LYS A 2 36.35 -34.95 29.68
CA LYS A 2 35.07 -34.84 28.93
C LYS A 2 34.00 -33.93 29.58
N THR A 3 33.84 -32.64 29.21
CA THR A 3 33.12 -32.05 28.03
C THR A 3 31.65 -32.49 27.93
N SER A 4 30.63 -31.70 27.59
CA SER A 4 30.34 -30.27 27.43
C SER A 4 28.89 -30.20 26.91
N THR A 5 28.12 -29.15 27.22
CA THR A 5 26.99 -28.58 26.41
C THR A 5 25.70 -29.45 26.33
N LEU A 6 24.44 -28.96 26.33
CA LEU A 6 23.79 -27.74 25.83
C LEU A 6 22.53 -27.40 26.67
N LEU A 7 22.28 -26.09 26.85
CA LEU A 7 20.96 -25.53 27.15
C LEU A 7 20.02 -25.71 25.93
N LEU A 8 18.73 -25.87 26.18
CA LEU A 8 17.69 -25.32 25.30
C LEU A 8 16.52 -24.81 26.18
N ALA A 9 16.45 -23.49 26.34
CA ALA A 9 15.29 -22.83 26.92
C ALA A 9 14.28 -22.59 25.78
N ALA A 10 13.09 -23.17 25.90
CA ALA A 10 11.94 -22.84 25.06
C ALA A 10 10.87 -22.22 25.95
N THR A 11 10.95 -20.90 26.17
CA THR A 11 9.84 -20.16 26.77
C THR A 11 8.79 -19.95 25.68
N MET A 12 7.76 -20.77 25.74
CA MET A 12 6.60 -20.70 24.86
C MET A 12 5.66 -19.61 25.39
N THR A 13 5.72 -18.42 24.78
CA THR A 13 4.82 -17.33 25.15
C THR A 13 3.45 -17.57 24.51
N PHE A 14 2.44 -17.76 25.35
CA PHE A 14 1.05 -17.85 24.93
C PHE A 14 0.55 -16.46 24.55
N PHE A 15 0.23 -16.24 23.27
CA PHE A 15 -0.51 -15.06 22.84
C PHE A 15 -1.99 -15.23 23.23
N THR A 16 -2.47 -14.41 24.16
CA THR A 16 -3.91 -14.26 24.41
C THR A 16 -4.52 -13.52 23.23
N ALA A 17 -5.39 -14.18 22.48
CA ALA A 17 -6.25 -13.52 21.50
C ALA A 17 -7.22 -12.60 22.25
N VAL A 18 -6.96 -11.29 22.20
CA VAL A 18 -7.95 -10.29 22.59
C VAL A 18 -8.93 -10.12 21.44
N THR A 19 -10.10 -10.77 21.54
CA THR A 19 -11.25 -10.41 20.71
C THR A 19 -11.78 -9.08 21.24
N GLN A 20 -11.38 -7.98 20.61
CA GLN A 20 -12.04 -6.68 20.77
C GLN A 20 -12.94 -6.45 19.56
N ALA A 21 -14.24 -6.67 19.78
CA ALA A 21 -15.28 -6.17 18.89
C ALA A 21 -15.60 -4.71 19.27
N ASN A 22 -15.82 -3.89 18.24
CA ASN A 22 -16.24 -2.48 18.24
C ASN A 22 -15.13 -1.42 18.18
N ASP A 23 -14.54 -1.26 16.99
CA ASP A 23 -14.08 0.03 16.50
C ASP A 23 -14.34 0.09 14.98
N GLU A 24 -15.51 0.61 14.59
CA GLU A 24 -15.78 1.10 13.23
C GLU A 24 -15.03 2.44 12.98
N HIS A 25 -13.82 2.59 13.54
CA HIS A 25 -12.83 3.50 13.00
C HIS A 25 -12.32 2.84 11.73
N SER A 26 -12.98 3.14 10.60
CA SER A 26 -12.66 2.71 9.24
C SER A 26 -11.19 2.32 9.10
N ARG A 27 -10.89 1.05 9.38
CA ARG A 27 -9.52 0.55 9.45
C ARG A 27 -9.07 0.55 8.00
N LEU A 28 -8.16 1.46 7.66
CA LEU A 28 -7.66 1.56 6.30
C LEU A 28 -7.18 0.17 5.85
N PRO A 29 -7.53 -0.26 4.63
CA PRO A 29 -7.00 -1.51 4.11
C PRO A 29 -5.47 -1.49 4.17
N THR A 30 -4.89 -2.58 4.66
CA THR A 30 -3.44 -2.73 4.74
C THR A 30 -2.90 -3.20 3.39
N LEU A 31 -1.89 -2.52 2.87
CA LEU A 31 -1.10 -2.97 1.73
C LEU A 31 0.16 -3.67 2.26
N SER A 32 0.29 -4.95 1.89
CA SER A 32 1.48 -5.75 2.17
C SER A 32 2.36 -5.84 0.94
N ALA A 33 3.61 -6.26 1.14
CA ALA A 33 4.54 -6.54 0.04
C ALA A 33 3.93 -7.54 -0.97
N GLY A 34 4.23 -7.32 -2.25
CA GLY A 34 3.69 -8.06 -3.38
C GLY A 34 2.56 -7.32 -4.09
N VAL A 35 1.70 -8.10 -4.75
CA VAL A 35 0.59 -7.59 -5.54
C VAL A 35 -0.68 -7.52 -4.69
N SER A 36 -1.30 -6.35 -4.63
CA SER A 36 -2.58 -6.16 -3.97
C SER A 36 -3.74 -6.79 -4.74
N GLU A 37 -4.91 -6.82 -4.10
CA GLU A 37 -6.18 -7.01 -4.78
C GLU A 37 -6.45 -5.89 -5.80
N THR A 38 -7.48 -6.08 -6.62
CA THR A 38 -7.90 -5.08 -7.61
C THR A 38 -8.89 -4.11 -6.97
N TYR A 39 -8.61 -2.82 -7.09
CA TYR A 39 -9.44 -1.72 -6.60
C TYR A 39 -10.09 -0.95 -7.74
N GLY A 40 -11.27 -0.40 -7.50
CA GLY A 40 -11.94 0.53 -8.40
C GLY A 40 -11.50 1.97 -8.15
N LEU A 41 -11.12 2.67 -9.21
CA LEU A 41 -10.79 4.09 -9.20
C LEU A 41 -12.07 4.89 -9.46
N VAL A 42 -12.55 5.61 -8.45
CA VAL A 42 -13.74 6.45 -8.57
C VAL A 42 -13.32 7.92 -8.54
N ALA A 43 -13.67 8.66 -9.59
CA ALA A 43 -13.31 10.08 -9.70
C ALA A 43 -13.80 10.88 -8.49
N GLY A 44 -12.92 11.68 -7.90
CA GLY A 44 -13.21 12.48 -6.72
C GLY A 44 -13.36 11.69 -5.41
N LYS A 45 -13.12 10.37 -5.42
CA LYS A 45 -13.12 9.52 -4.22
C LYS A 45 -11.77 8.81 -4.09
N PRO A 46 -10.78 9.43 -3.43
CA PRO A 46 -9.49 8.79 -3.21
C PRO A 46 -9.62 7.56 -2.30
N LEU A 47 -8.84 6.53 -2.58
CA LEU A 47 -8.66 5.37 -1.72
C LEU A 47 -7.41 5.55 -0.86
N ARG A 48 -7.51 5.16 0.41
CA ARG A 48 -6.42 5.27 1.38
C ARG A 48 -6.04 3.89 1.88
N PHE A 49 -4.75 3.67 2.00
CA PHE A 49 -4.17 2.40 2.44
C PHE A 49 -3.14 2.66 3.52
N GLN A 50 -3.00 1.70 4.43
CA GLN A 50 -1.92 1.69 5.41
C GLN A 50 -0.81 0.74 4.94
N ILE A 51 0.44 1.15 5.07
CA ILE A 51 1.62 0.33 4.78
C ILE A 51 2.42 0.23 6.07
N ALA A 52 2.65 -0.99 6.54
CA ALA A 52 3.55 -1.24 7.65
C ALA A 52 4.97 -1.43 7.11
N VAL A 53 5.89 -0.59 7.56
CA VAL A 53 7.32 -0.69 7.29
C VAL A 53 7.98 -1.28 8.53
N GLU A 54 8.50 -2.51 8.41
CA GLU A 54 9.04 -3.25 9.56
C GLU A 54 10.48 -2.85 9.92
N HIS A 55 11.23 -2.35 8.95
CA HIS A 55 12.60 -1.86 9.10
C HIS A 55 12.88 -0.81 8.03
N ASP A 56 13.90 0.02 8.26
CA ASP A 56 14.38 0.97 7.25
C ASP A 56 14.63 0.27 5.91
N ALA A 57 14.12 0.84 4.82
CA ALA A 57 14.13 0.24 3.49
C ALA A 57 13.86 1.29 2.40
N VAL A 58 14.07 0.91 1.14
CA VAL A 58 13.53 1.64 -0.01
C VAL A 58 12.15 1.08 -0.35
N LEU A 59 11.11 1.89 -0.16
CA LEU A 59 9.73 1.51 -0.50
C LEU A 59 9.45 1.84 -1.97
N LYS A 60 9.03 0.84 -2.73
CA LYS A 60 8.63 0.95 -4.13
C LYS A 60 7.17 0.59 -4.29
N ILE A 61 6.40 1.49 -4.90
CA ILE A 61 4.98 1.29 -5.17
C ILE A 61 4.71 1.66 -6.62
N SER A 62 4.20 0.70 -7.39
CA SER A 62 3.71 0.98 -8.74
C SER A 62 2.27 0.52 -8.88
N SER A 63 1.48 1.28 -9.62
CA SER A 63 0.16 0.79 -10.02
C SER A 63 0.29 -0.14 -11.20
N ARG A 64 -0.61 -1.11 -11.30
CA ARG A 64 -0.77 -1.94 -12.48
C ARG A 64 -2.22 -1.85 -12.91
N HIS A 65 -2.41 -1.46 -14.15
CA HIS A 65 -3.71 -1.36 -14.74
C HIS A 65 -4.02 -2.63 -15.55
N PHE A 66 -5.23 -3.15 -15.41
CA PHE A 66 -5.76 -4.12 -16.38
C PHE A 66 -6.42 -3.33 -17.51
N ALA A 67 -5.64 -2.97 -18.53
CA ALA A 67 -6.15 -2.26 -19.69
C ALA A 67 -6.58 -3.25 -20.77
N ALA A 68 -7.88 -3.25 -21.09
CA ALA A 68 -8.28 -3.33 -22.49
C ALA A 68 -8.28 -1.88 -23.02
N ASP A 69 -7.16 -1.45 -23.59
CA ASP A 69 -6.98 -0.32 -24.53
C ASP A 69 -7.50 1.12 -24.20
N SER A 70 -8.13 1.44 -23.08
CA SER A 70 -8.79 2.75 -22.84
C SER A 70 -8.16 3.71 -21.81
N SER A 71 -6.90 3.51 -21.38
CA SER A 71 -6.29 4.33 -20.29
C SER A 71 -5.80 5.73 -20.69
N LYS A 72 -5.85 6.09 -21.99
CA LYS A 72 -5.41 7.42 -22.46
C LYS A 72 -6.29 8.50 -21.82
N ASN A 73 -5.67 9.47 -21.13
CA ASN A 73 -6.31 10.60 -20.45
C ASN A 73 -6.91 10.32 -19.05
N ASN A 74 -6.52 9.22 -18.40
CA ASN A 74 -6.82 8.99 -17.00
C ASN A 74 -5.63 9.40 -16.13
N LEU A 75 -5.74 10.52 -15.42
CA LEU A 75 -4.76 10.92 -14.44
C LEU A 75 -4.90 10.03 -13.21
N MET A 76 -3.80 9.41 -12.79
CA MET A 76 -3.71 8.72 -11.51
C MET A 76 -2.64 9.38 -10.66
N THR A 77 -2.96 9.67 -9.41
CA THR A 77 -2.07 10.33 -8.46
C THR A 77 -1.95 9.48 -7.20
N ALA A 78 -0.73 9.31 -6.71
CA ALA A 78 -0.41 8.69 -5.45
C ALA A 78 0.31 9.70 -4.53
N VAL A 79 -0.12 9.77 -3.28
CA VAL A 79 0.50 10.60 -2.24
C VAL A 79 0.86 9.70 -1.07
N LEU A 80 2.15 9.63 -0.73
CA LEU A 80 2.66 8.90 0.42
C LEU A 80 2.86 9.85 1.60
N ARG A 81 2.33 9.48 2.75
CA ARG A 81 2.47 10.21 4.01
C ARG A 81 3.19 9.37 5.06
N ASP A 82 4.07 10.01 5.81
CA ASP A 82 4.77 9.42 6.95
C ASP A 82 3.83 9.18 8.15
N PRO A 83 4.29 8.51 9.22
CA PRO A 83 3.49 8.26 10.42
C PRO A 83 3.00 9.53 11.12
N GLN A 84 3.64 10.67 10.89
CA GLN A 84 3.25 11.98 11.43
C GLN A 84 2.23 12.70 10.53
N GLY A 85 1.91 12.13 9.36
CA GLY A 85 0.96 12.66 8.39
C GLY A 85 1.56 13.63 7.36
N ASN A 86 2.88 13.84 7.38
CA ASN A 86 3.56 14.69 6.41
C ASN A 86 3.67 13.99 5.07
N VAL A 87 3.51 14.73 3.97
CA VAL A 87 3.75 14.18 2.63
C VAL A 87 5.25 14.01 2.42
N VAL A 88 5.68 12.77 2.18
CA VAL A 88 7.08 12.44 1.92
C VAL A 88 7.34 12.15 0.44
N ALA A 89 6.32 11.71 -0.30
CA ALA A 89 6.44 11.50 -1.74
C ALA A 89 5.09 11.68 -2.46
N THR A 90 5.14 12.04 -3.74
CA THR A 90 3.98 12.14 -4.64
C THR A 90 4.37 11.67 -6.03
N ALA A 91 3.51 10.89 -6.67
CA ALA A 91 3.70 10.40 -8.03
C ALA A 91 2.40 10.56 -8.83
N SER A 92 2.51 10.87 -10.12
CA SER A 92 1.34 10.93 -11.00
C SER A 92 1.70 10.68 -12.46
N ASP A 93 0.81 10.05 -13.22
CA ASP A 93 0.94 9.85 -14.67
C ASP A 93 -0.43 10.05 -15.34
N ASP A 94 -0.43 10.58 -16.57
CA ASP A 94 -1.62 10.84 -17.38
C ASP A 94 -2.07 9.64 -18.23
N ASN A 95 -1.31 8.54 -18.20
CA ASN A 95 -1.60 7.27 -18.86
C ASN A 95 -2.27 6.23 -17.94
N GLY A 96 -2.74 6.64 -16.77
CA GLY A 96 -3.41 5.77 -15.80
C GLY A 96 -2.47 4.91 -14.97
N HIS A 97 -1.23 5.35 -14.79
CA HIS A 97 -0.20 4.65 -14.01
C HIS A 97 0.40 5.57 -12.93
N PHE A 98 1.17 5.02 -11.98
CA PHE A 98 2.15 5.78 -11.22
C PHE A 98 3.25 4.83 -10.75
N SER A 99 4.45 5.37 -10.53
CA SER A 99 5.52 4.69 -9.81
C SER A 99 6.11 5.64 -8.76
N LEU A 100 6.29 5.14 -7.55
CA LEU A 100 6.84 5.86 -6.41
C LEU A 100 7.97 5.04 -5.82
N GLU A 101 9.09 5.69 -5.52
CA GLU A 101 10.24 5.12 -4.83
C GLU A 101 10.68 6.12 -3.75
N GLN A 102 10.83 5.66 -2.51
CA GLN A 102 11.11 6.53 -1.37
C GLN A 102 11.84 5.77 -0.26
N ASP A 103 12.94 6.34 0.25
CA ASP A 103 13.56 5.88 1.50
C ASP A 103 12.58 6.07 2.66
N VAL A 104 12.31 5.01 3.41
CA VAL A 104 11.39 4.99 4.55
C VAL A 104 12.04 4.41 5.79
N GLN A 105 11.60 4.87 6.95
CA GLN A 105 11.99 4.31 8.25
C GLN A 105 10.92 3.36 8.77
N GLU A 106 11.22 2.60 9.81
CA GLU A 106 10.20 1.80 10.50
C GLU A 106 8.97 2.66 10.88
N GLY A 107 7.76 2.14 10.62
CA GLY A 107 6.53 2.84 10.95
C GLY A 107 5.35 2.55 10.04
N TYR A 108 4.23 3.23 10.32
CA TYR A 108 2.99 3.10 9.56
C TYR A 108 2.80 4.28 8.62
N TYR A 109 2.96 4.03 7.32
CA TYR A 109 2.76 5.00 6.28
C TYR A 109 1.33 4.94 5.73
N GLN A 110 0.87 6.05 5.17
CA GLN A 110 -0.41 6.10 4.47
C GLN A 110 -0.21 6.42 3.01
N LEU A 111 -0.71 5.55 2.13
CA LEU A 111 -0.80 5.82 0.70
C LEU A 111 -2.21 6.27 0.36
N GLU A 112 -2.35 7.44 -0.25
CA GLU A 112 -3.60 7.90 -0.85
C GLU A 112 -3.48 7.80 -2.37
N VAL A 113 -4.41 7.10 -3.01
CA VAL A 113 -4.50 6.94 -4.45
C VAL A 113 -5.77 7.61 -4.94
N ALA A 114 -5.62 8.58 -5.83
CA ALA A 114 -6.71 9.30 -6.46
C ALA A 114 -6.64 9.13 -7.98
N GLY A 115 -7.79 9.30 -8.63
CA GLY A 115 -7.85 9.32 -10.08
C GLY A 115 -8.87 10.32 -10.57
N ASN A 116 -8.60 10.85 -11.76
CA ASN A 116 -9.55 11.69 -12.47
C ASN A 116 -9.51 11.38 -13.97
N SER A 117 -10.68 11.32 -14.60
CA SER A 117 -10.79 11.18 -16.06
C SER A 117 -10.83 12.58 -16.66
N ILE A 118 -9.80 12.94 -17.45
CA ILE A 118 -9.69 14.27 -18.06
C ILE A 118 -10.70 14.43 -19.21
N SER A 119 -11.11 13.32 -19.84
CA SER A 119 -12.22 13.27 -20.80
C SER A 119 -13.36 12.43 -20.23
N GLY A 120 -14.58 12.98 -20.17
CA GLY A 120 -15.78 12.38 -19.55
C GLY A 120 -16.33 11.07 -20.15
N SER A 121 -15.47 10.25 -20.75
CA SER A 121 -15.78 8.97 -21.41
C SER A 121 -14.88 7.85 -20.90
N ALA A 122 -14.74 7.71 -19.58
CA ALA A 122 -14.09 6.53 -19.03
C ALA A 122 -15.14 5.43 -18.88
N ASP A 123 -15.09 4.44 -19.77
CA ASP A 123 -15.80 3.18 -19.64
C ASP A 123 -15.60 2.62 -18.21
N GLU A 124 -16.68 2.19 -17.55
CA GLU A 124 -16.63 1.71 -16.16
C GLU A 124 -15.64 0.56 -15.94
N ASN A 125 -15.34 -0.22 -17.00
CA ASN A 125 -14.39 -1.33 -16.95
C ASN A 125 -12.90 -0.90 -16.99
N GLY A 126 -12.59 0.34 -17.37
CA GLY A 126 -11.21 0.85 -17.50
C GLY A 126 -10.67 1.53 -16.23
N ARG A 127 -11.36 1.36 -15.09
CA ARG A 127 -11.05 2.08 -13.84
C ARG A 127 -10.48 1.19 -12.75
N SER A 128 -10.13 -0.05 -13.05
CA SER A 128 -9.57 -0.98 -12.08
C SER A 128 -8.05 -0.92 -12.05
N TYR A 129 -7.47 -0.99 -10.86
CA TYR A 129 -6.01 -1.05 -10.68
C TYR A 129 -5.63 -2.00 -9.54
N SER A 130 -4.44 -2.58 -9.63
CA SER A 130 -3.76 -3.22 -8.50
C SER A 130 -2.49 -2.44 -8.18
N LEU A 131 -1.92 -2.66 -7.01
CA LEU A 131 -0.68 -2.05 -6.56
C LEU A 131 0.36 -3.15 -6.40
N ASN A 132 1.57 -2.91 -6.87
CA ASN A 132 2.74 -3.72 -6.53
C ASN A 132 3.56 -2.95 -5.50
N VAL A 133 3.79 -3.56 -4.35
CA VAL A 133 4.54 -2.99 -3.23
C VAL A 133 5.79 -3.84 -3.00
N ALA A 134 6.96 -3.21 -2.97
CA ALA A 134 8.21 -3.87 -2.68
C ALA A 134 9.03 -3.05 -1.68
N PHE A 135 9.84 -3.76 -0.90
CA PHE A 135 10.83 -3.21 0.01
C PHE A 135 12.19 -3.74 -0.43
N GLU A 136 13.14 -2.85 -0.66
CA GLU A 136 14.53 -3.15 -1.03
C GLU A 136 15.51 -2.71 0.06
#